data_AF-A0AAW7A9F7-F1
#
_entry.id   AF-A0AAW7A9F7-F1
#
_cell.length_a   1.000
_cell.length_b   1.000
_cell.length_c   1.000
_cell.angle_alpha   90.00
_cell.angle_beta   90.00
_cell.angle_gamma   90.00
#
_symmetry.space_group_name_H-M   'P 1'
#
loop_
_entity.id
_entity.type
_entity.pdbx_description
1 polymer ?
#
loop_
_entity_poly.entity_id
_entity_poly.type
_entity_poly.pdbx_seq_one_letter_code
_entity_poly.pdbx_strand_id
1 'polypeptide(L)'
;MSIKESDWKVFCEIKKEAIQLYCTRQLNEVIETITDESELAGERFHFMCQYSKTSEKQMKLIFDGHSRNKAFIQLMLMCEENLVAPEQFVRLSDEFKKDITSLLERRA
;
A
#
# COMPACT_ATOMS: atom_id res chain seq x y z
N MET A 1 13.22 15.01 8.30
CA MET A 1 12.50 14.34 9.40
C MET A 1 13.24 13.05 9.69
N SER A 2 13.51 12.74 10.97
CA SER A 2 14.18 11.49 11.36
C SER A 2 13.21 10.64 12.17
N ILE A 3 12.93 9.43 11.70
CA ILE A 3 12.08 8.48 12.41
C ILE A 3 12.84 7.90 13.62
N LYS A 4 12.16 7.84 14.78
CA LYS A 4 12.71 7.20 15.99
C LYS A 4 12.74 5.68 15.82
N GLU A 5 13.59 5.00 16.57
CA GLU A 5 13.73 3.54 16.47
C GLU A 5 12.42 2.78 16.81
N SER A 6 11.64 3.30 17.76
CA SER A 6 10.32 2.74 18.09
C SER A 6 9.34 2.83 16.91
N ASP A 7 9.25 4.00 16.28
CA ASP A 7 8.38 4.22 15.12
C ASP A 7 8.87 3.43 13.90
N TRP A 8 10.19 3.26 13.74
CA TRP A 8 10.77 2.43 12.69
C TRP A 8 10.34 0.96 12.80
N LYS A 9 10.32 0.41 14.03
CA LYS A 9 9.84 -0.96 14.25
C LYS A 9 8.37 -1.12 13.90
N VAL A 10 7.52 -0.20 14.38
CA VAL A 10 6.09 -0.20 14.06
C VAL A 10 5.86 -0.04 12.55
N PHE A 11 6.61 0.86 11.89
CA PHE A 11 6.56 1.03 10.45
C PHE A 11 6.89 -0.26 9.68
N CYS A 12 7.93 -0.99 10.10
CA CYS A 12 8.30 -2.25 9.46
C CYS A 12 7.20 -3.31 9.57
N GLU A 13 6.50 -3.37 10.69
CA GLU A 13 5.33 -4.25 10.88
C GLU A 13 4.17 -3.83 9.98
N ILE A 14 3.80 -2.54 9.99
CA ILE A 14 2.77 -1.97 9.11
C ILE A 14 3.08 -2.29 7.66
N LYS A 15 4.32 -2.04 7.21
CA LYS A 15 4.75 -2.29 5.83
C LYS A 15 4.56 -3.77 5.44
N LYS A 16 4.93 -4.70 6.32
CA LYS A 16 4.78 -6.13 6.05
C LYS A 16 3.31 -6.51 5.88
N GLU A 17 2.44 -6.03 6.77
CA GLU A 17 1.00 -6.30 6.72
C GLU A 17 0.32 -5.62 5.52
N ALA A 18 0.71 -4.39 5.21
CA ALA A 18 0.23 -3.64 4.04
C ALA A 18 0.60 -4.31 2.71
N ILE A 19 1.82 -4.85 2.58
CA ILE A 19 2.23 -5.64 1.39
C ILE A 19 1.31 -6.85 1.23
N GLN A 20 1.07 -7.60 2.32
CA GLN A 20 0.21 -8.77 2.28
C GLN A 20 -1.22 -8.40 1.87
N LEU A 21 -1.79 -7.37 2.50
CA LEU A 21 -3.14 -6.88 2.21
C LEU A 21 -3.26 -6.42 0.76
N TYR A 22 -2.29 -5.63 0.27
CA TYR A 22 -2.27 -5.16 -1.11
C TYR A 22 -2.26 -6.34 -2.07
N CYS A 23 -1.29 -7.26 -1.95
CA CYS A 23 -1.18 -8.42 -2.83
C CYS A 23 -2.45 -9.28 -2.81
N THR A 24 -3.04 -9.53 -1.64
CA THR A 24 -4.30 -10.27 -1.52
C THR A 24 -5.45 -9.55 -2.25
N ARG A 25 -5.58 -8.22 -2.12
CA ARG A 25 -6.59 -7.46 -2.87
C ARG A 25 -6.40 -7.57 -4.38
N GLN A 26 -5.16 -7.41 -4.87
CA GLN A 26 -4.85 -7.52 -6.30
C GLN A 26 -5.16 -8.93 -6.85
N LEU A 27 -4.83 -9.98 -6.09
CA LEU A 27 -5.12 -11.36 -6.48
C LEU A 27 -6.63 -11.64 -6.52
N ASN A 28 -7.38 -11.15 -5.54
CA ASN A 28 -8.83 -11.34 -5.51
C ASN A 28 -9.51 -10.69 -6.72
N GLU A 29 -9.14 -9.46 -7.07
CA GLU A 29 -9.66 -8.76 -8.26
C GLU A 29 -9.38 -9.55 -9.56
N VAL A 30 -8.16 -10.06 -9.69
CA VAL A 30 -7.78 -10.89 -10.85
C VAL A 30 -8.62 -12.15 -10.88
N ILE A 31 -8.76 -12.87 -9.76
CA ILE A 31 -9.53 -14.11 -9.70
C ILE A 31 -10.99 -13.85 -10.07
N GLU A 32 -11.63 -12.84 -9.48
CA GLU A 32 -13.01 -12.46 -9.75
C GLU A 32 -13.23 -12.18 -11.25
N THR A 33 -12.36 -11.38 -11.85
CA THR A 33 -12.51 -10.97 -13.26
C THR A 33 -12.18 -12.11 -14.24
N ILE A 34 -11.11 -12.87 -14.02
CA ILE A 34 -10.71 -13.92 -14.99
C ILE A 34 -11.60 -15.16 -14.93
N THR A 35 -12.36 -15.34 -13.85
CA THR A 35 -13.31 -16.45 -13.69
C THR A 35 -14.73 -16.11 -14.10
N ASP A 36 -15.00 -14.84 -14.47
CA ASP A 36 -16.31 -14.43 -14.99
C ASP A 36 -16.56 -14.98 -16.40
N GLU A 37 -17.26 -16.10 -16.50
CA GLU A 37 -17.59 -16.73 -17.79
C GLU A 37 -18.64 -15.97 -18.61
N SER A 38 -19.22 -14.89 -18.09
CA SER A 38 -20.08 -14.01 -18.88
C SER A 38 -19.27 -13.13 -19.87
N GLU A 39 -17.98 -12.94 -19.62
CA GLU A 39 -17.04 -12.17 -20.45
C GLU A 39 -16.22 -13.05 -21.42
N LEU A 40 -15.84 -12.50 -22.58
CA LEU A 40 -15.06 -13.24 -23.56
C LEU A 40 -13.68 -13.61 -23.01
N ALA A 41 -13.21 -14.83 -23.31
CA ALA A 41 -11.91 -15.31 -22.84
C ALA A 41 -10.73 -14.38 -23.24
N GLY A 42 -10.81 -13.76 -24.43
CA GLY A 42 -9.81 -12.80 -24.90
C GLY A 42 -9.78 -11.51 -24.08
N GLU A 43 -10.94 -11.02 -23.63
CA GLU A 43 -11.07 -9.82 -22.80
C GLU A 43 -10.55 -10.09 -21.38
N ARG A 44 -10.91 -11.24 -20.80
CA ARG A 44 -10.37 -11.70 -19.52
C ARG A 44 -8.85 -11.86 -19.54
N PHE A 45 -8.30 -12.43 -20.60
CA PHE A 45 -6.85 -12.56 -20.77
C PHE A 45 -6.17 -11.18 -20.90
N HIS A 46 -6.75 -10.28 -21.69
CA HIS A 46 -6.24 -8.92 -21.83
C HIS A 46 -6.24 -8.17 -20.50
N PHE A 47 -7.33 -8.25 -19.74
CA PHE A 47 -7.46 -7.68 -18.40
C PHE A 47 -6.34 -8.16 -17.49
N MET A 48 -6.14 -9.48 -17.37
CA MET A 48 -5.08 -10.07 -16.54
C MET A 48 -3.70 -9.48 -16.85
N CYS A 49 -3.36 -9.35 -18.14
CA CYS A 49 -2.07 -8.80 -18.56
C CYS A 49 -1.90 -7.31 -18.22
N GLN A 50 -2.94 -6.49 -18.41
CA GLN A 50 -2.87 -5.06 -18.12
C GLN A 50 -2.90 -4.78 -16.62
N TYR A 51 -3.80 -5.47 -15.90
CA TYR A 51 -3.98 -5.32 -14.46
C TYR A 51 -2.69 -5.69 -13.73
N SER A 52 -2.11 -6.86 -14.01
CA SER A 52 -0.86 -7.30 -13.37
C SER A 52 0.28 -6.28 -13.49
N LYS A 53 0.46 -5.67 -14.67
CA LYS A 53 1.48 -4.64 -14.90
C LYS A 53 1.20 -3.37 -14.09
N THR A 54 -0.06 -2.94 -14.06
CA THR A 54 -0.48 -1.74 -13.34
C THR A 54 -0.33 -1.95 -11.84
N SER A 55 -0.77 -3.10 -11.32
CA SER A 55 -0.64 -3.48 -9.91
C SER A 55 0.82 -3.60 -9.48
N GLU A 56 1.70 -4.16 -10.32
CA GLU A 56 3.15 -4.23 -10.02
C GLU A 56 3.78 -2.83 -9.96
N LYS A 57 3.42 -1.95 -10.90
CA LYS A 57 3.89 -0.56 -10.92
C LYS A 57 3.48 0.18 -9.65
N GLN A 58 2.22 0.04 -9.23
CA GLN A 58 1.71 0.66 -8.01
C GLN A 58 2.36 0.07 -6.75
N MET A 59 2.58 -1.26 -6.71
CA MET A 59 3.33 -1.91 -5.64
C MET A 59 4.74 -1.33 -5.48
N LYS A 60 5.45 -1.14 -6.59
CA LYS A 60 6.79 -0.51 -6.57
C LYS A 60 6.72 0.94 -6.09
N LEU A 61 5.73 1.71 -6.53
CA LEU A 61 5.53 3.09 -6.07
C LEU A 61 5.38 3.18 -4.55
N ILE A 62 4.56 2.30 -3.97
CA ILE A 62 4.27 2.31 -2.53
C ILE A 62 5.43 1.75 -1.70
N PHE A 63 6.04 0.63 -2.12
CA PHE A 63 6.91 -0.17 -1.26
C PHE A 63 8.39 -0.15 -1.60
N ASP A 64 8.82 0.44 -2.73
CA ASP A 64 10.21 0.31 -3.19
C ASP A 64 11.23 1.04 -2.30
N GLY A 65 12.27 0.30 -1.93
CA GLY A 65 13.33 0.71 -1.02
C GLY A 65 13.01 0.47 0.46
N HIS A 66 14.08 0.44 1.26
CA HIS A 66 14.02 0.19 2.69
C HIS A 66 14.98 1.14 3.41
N SER A 67 14.50 2.35 3.70
CA SER A 67 15.26 3.32 4.48
C SER A 67 14.32 4.18 5.32
N ARG A 68 14.86 4.71 6.42
CA ARG A 68 14.13 5.60 7.33
C ARG A 68 13.61 6.87 6.65
N ASN A 69 14.36 7.42 5.71
CA ASN A 69 13.92 8.60 4.93
C ASN A 69 12.72 8.28 4.04
N LYS A 70 12.66 7.06 3.47
CA LYS A 70 11.53 6.63 2.64
C LYS A 70 10.28 6.31 3.46
N ALA A 71 10.40 5.99 4.75
CA ALA A 71 9.29 5.57 5.60
C ALA A 71 8.11 6.56 5.62
N PHE A 72 8.38 7.86 5.64
CA PHE A 72 7.35 8.89 5.64
C PHE A 72 6.47 8.83 4.38
N ILE A 73 7.11 8.83 3.21
CA ILE A 73 6.40 8.79 1.93
C ILE A 73 5.68 7.45 1.76
N GLN A 74 6.33 6.34 2.13
CA GLN A 74 5.70 5.01 2.04
C GLN A 74 4.49 4.89 2.96
N LEU A 75 4.58 5.38 4.20
CA LEU A 75 3.45 5.34 5.14
C LEU A 75 2.29 6.22 4.68
N MET A 76 2.58 7.41 4.17
CA MET A 76 1.57 8.28 3.55
C MET A 76 0.87 7.58 2.37
N LEU A 77 1.62 6.99 1.44
CA LEU A 77 1.05 6.24 0.30
C LEU A 77 0.23 5.03 0.76
N MET A 78 0.68 4.30 1.78
CA MET A 78 -0.10 3.20 2.36
C MET A 78 -1.42 3.69 2.98
N CYS A 79 -1.43 4.87 3.59
CA CYS A 79 -2.67 5.48 4.11
C CYS A 79 -3.62 5.91 2.98
N GLU A 80 -3.12 6.55 1.90
CA GLU A 80 -3.92 6.92 0.72
C GLU A 80 -4.58 5.68 0.08
N GLU A 81 -3.87 4.55 0.07
CA GLU A 81 -4.33 3.27 -0.49
C GLU A 81 -5.19 2.44 0.48
N ASN A 82 -5.53 2.98 1.65
CA ASN A 82 -6.29 2.29 2.71
C ASN A 82 -5.67 0.92 3.08
N LEU A 83 -4.35 0.89 3.21
CA LEU A 83 -3.55 -0.29 3.56
C LEU A 83 -3.10 -0.31 5.02
N VAL A 84 -3.37 0.76 5.77
CA VAL A 84 -3.01 0.89 7.20
C VAL A 84 -4.29 0.87 8.02
N ALA A 85 -4.41 -0.09 8.93
CA ALA A 85 -5.53 -0.15 9.86
C ALA A 85 -5.42 0.95 10.92
N PRO A 86 -6.53 1.55 11.38
CA PRO A 86 -6.51 2.59 12.41
C PRO A 86 -5.74 2.19 13.67
N GLU A 87 -5.89 0.92 14.09
CA GLU A 87 -5.25 0.37 15.28
C GLU A 87 -3.73 0.29 15.14
N GLN A 88 -3.25 0.05 13.92
CA GLN A 88 -1.81 0.07 13.63
C GLN A 88 -1.28 1.50 13.65
N PHE A 89 -2.03 2.45 13.08
CA PHE A 89 -1.62 3.85 13.00
C PHE A 89 -1.48 4.49 14.38
N VAL A 90 -2.39 4.16 15.32
CA VAL A 90 -2.35 4.67 16.70
C VAL A 90 -1.07 4.30 17.46
N ARG A 91 -0.42 3.18 17.09
CA ARG A 91 0.82 2.69 17.72
C ARG A 91 2.04 3.58 17.44
N LEU A 92 1.96 4.44 16.43
CA LEU A 92 3.02 5.40 16.11
C LEU A 92 3.00 6.58 17.10
N SER A 93 4.16 7.19 17.29
CA SER A 93 4.29 8.39 18.13
C SER A 93 3.45 9.55 17.59
N ASP A 94 3.00 10.43 18.48
CA ASP A 94 2.17 11.58 18.09
C ASP A 94 2.89 12.53 17.13
N GLU A 95 4.21 12.68 17.27
CA GLU A 95 5.07 13.44 16.36
C GLU A 95 5.00 12.85 14.94
N PHE A 96 5.21 11.54 14.80
CA PHE A 96 5.22 10.89 13.49
C PHE A 96 3.82 10.84 12.86
N LYS A 97 2.76 10.60 13.65
CA LYS A 97 1.38 10.68 13.17
C LYS A 97 1.06 12.08 12.64
N LYS A 98 1.43 13.13 13.37
CA LYS A 98 1.22 14.52 12.95
C LYS A 98 1.93 14.84 11.64
N ASP A 99 3.18 14.38 11.48
CA ASP A 99 3.93 14.57 10.23
C ASP A 99 3.22 13.90 9.04
N ILE A 100 2.74 12.66 9.22
CA ILE A 100 1.99 11.94 8.16
C ILE A 100 0.66 12.62 7.85
N THR A 101 -0.12 13.00 8.86
CA THR A 101 -1.40 13.71 8.67
C THR A 101 -1.17 15.03 7.93
N SER A 102 -0.14 15.80 8.29
CA SER A 102 0.19 17.04 7.57
C SER A 102 0.59 16.80 6.11
N LEU A 103 1.23 15.67 5.79
CA LEU A 103 1.55 15.30 4.41
C LEU A 103 0.30 14.94 3.61
N LEU A 104 -0.65 14.21 4.23
CA LEU A 104 -1.93 13.85 3.61
C LEU A 104 -2.78 15.10 3.32
N GLU A 105 -2.88 16.03 4.28
CA GLU A 105 -3.62 17.29 4.12
C GLU A 105 -3.07 18.18 3.00
N ARG A 106 -1.76 18.13 2.71
CA ARG A 106 -1.15 18.91 1.63
C ARG A 106 -1.45 18.37 0.23
N ARG A 107 -1.94 17.13 0.13
CA ARG A 107 -2.24 16.44 -1.12
C ARG A 107 -3.73 16.40 -1.46
N ALA A 108 -4.59 16.59 -0.47
CA ALA A 108 -6.05 16.73 -0.63
C ALA A 108 -6.41 18.09 -1.23
#